data_AF-A0A355S955-F1
#
_entry.id   AF-A0A355S955-F1
#
_cell.length_a   1.000
_cell.length_b   1.000
_cell.length_c   1.000
_cell.angle_alpha   90.00
_cell.angle_beta   90.00
_cell.angle_gamma   90.00
#
_symmetry.space_group_name_H-M   'P 1'
#
loop_
_entity.id
_entity.type
_entity.pdbx_description
1 polymer ?
#
loop_
_entity_poly.entity_id
_entity_poly.type
_entity_poly.pdbx_seq_one_letter_code
_entity_poly.pdbx_strand_id
1 'polypeptide(L)'
;MLVAALSVLLVSIAWIDADLMVVPVDFCWWGMGIGVVGACIDPTLVTLAGMPDSIRWWEGGVRAVAGIAAGWGGLSLVVYLGKKLMGIKRLQFPDAAEWHLREPESEAEQLSFVIKSSQGDPRGGGHAEDIYPWGDLFFRDYDRLEIEGHGVRIDGKPVKAKTLLISRETVETGGKTYSIEELKSLSGKATKVAVPREAMGDGDPPLLGLIGAFIGWQGVAFSLFAACIFAIFWALPARVGFGRQLPFGPFLALGGAAWIFGGWALWDWYFGSLIHLGPTGK
;
A
#
# COMPACT_ATOMS: atom_id res chain seq x y z
N MET A 1 29.98 2.71 -9.09
CA MET A 1 29.40 1.34 -9.13
C MET A 1 28.03 1.29 -8.45
N LEU A 2 27.87 1.91 -7.27
CA LEU A 2 26.59 1.89 -6.54
C LEU A 2 25.42 2.56 -7.25
N VAL A 3 25.67 3.66 -7.99
CA VAL A 3 24.63 4.30 -8.81
C VAL A 3 24.04 3.30 -9.79
N ALA A 4 24.89 2.57 -10.54
CA ALA A 4 24.43 1.58 -11.50
C ALA A 4 23.67 0.43 -10.82
N ALA A 5 24.15 -0.06 -9.67
CA ALA A 5 23.46 -1.11 -8.91
C ALA A 5 22.06 -0.65 -8.47
N LEU A 6 21.96 0.55 -7.88
CA LEU A 6 20.68 1.13 -7.50
C LEU A 6 19.79 1.34 -8.73
N SER A 7 20.28 1.94 -9.81
CA SER A 7 19.49 2.17 -11.02
C SER A 7 18.93 0.86 -11.61
N VAL A 8 19.72 -0.21 -11.65
CA VAL A 8 19.26 -1.53 -12.12
C VAL A 8 18.16 -2.08 -11.21
N LEU A 9 18.34 -2.00 -9.88
CA LEU A 9 17.32 -2.44 -8.93
C LEU A 9 16.02 -1.64 -9.07
N LEU A 10 16.12 -0.30 -9.17
CA LEU A 10 14.98 0.60 -9.31
C LEU A 10 14.20 0.32 -10.60
N VAL A 11 14.89 0.19 -11.74
CA VAL A 11 14.23 -0.11 -13.02
C VAL A 11 13.59 -1.49 -13.00
N SER A 12 14.28 -2.50 -12.47
CA SER A 12 13.75 -3.86 -12.41
C SER A 12 12.51 -3.94 -11.52
N ILE A 13 12.58 -3.38 -10.30
CA ILE A 13 11.45 -3.37 -9.36
C ILE A 13 10.28 -2.55 -9.90
N ALA A 14 10.55 -1.37 -10.48
CA ALA A 14 9.50 -0.55 -11.06
C ALA A 14 8.78 -1.26 -12.21
N TRP A 15 9.50 -1.99 -13.06
CA TRP A 15 8.86 -2.72 -14.16
C TRP A 15 8.02 -3.90 -13.65
N ILE A 16 8.55 -4.66 -12.69
CA ILE A 16 7.82 -5.77 -12.07
C ILE A 16 6.56 -5.25 -11.38
N ASP A 17 6.64 -4.17 -10.62
CA ASP A 17 5.47 -3.59 -9.93
C ASP A 17 4.48 -2.96 -10.91
N ALA A 18 4.94 -2.34 -12.01
CA ALA A 18 4.05 -1.77 -13.02
C ALA A 18 3.25 -2.84 -13.78
N ASP A 19 3.84 -4.02 -14.02
CA ASP A 19 3.23 -5.10 -14.79
C ASP A 19 2.41 -6.05 -13.90
N LEU A 20 2.96 -6.44 -12.75
CA LEU A 20 2.35 -7.43 -11.85
C LEU A 20 1.62 -6.83 -10.66
N MET A 21 1.70 -5.50 -10.44
CA MET A 21 1.17 -4.82 -9.24
C MET A 21 1.70 -5.39 -7.92
N VAL A 22 2.92 -5.93 -7.96
CA VAL A 22 3.59 -6.54 -6.80
C VAL A 22 5.05 -6.10 -6.75
N VAL A 23 5.47 -5.57 -5.61
CA VAL A 23 6.89 -5.29 -5.32
C VAL A 23 7.59 -6.59 -4.90
N PRO A 24 8.69 -6.99 -5.57
CA PRO A 24 9.47 -8.16 -5.18
C PRO A 24 10.28 -7.87 -3.90
N VAL A 25 9.68 -8.18 -2.75
CA VAL A 25 10.25 -7.89 -1.42
C VAL A 25 11.63 -8.54 -1.23
N ASP A 26 11.87 -9.73 -1.79
CA ASP A 26 13.18 -10.39 -1.74
C ASP A 26 14.28 -9.54 -2.37
N PHE A 27 13.99 -8.88 -3.49
CA PHE A 27 14.95 -7.99 -4.15
C PHE A 27 15.22 -6.76 -3.29
N CYS A 28 14.22 -6.29 -2.55
CA CYS A 28 14.37 -5.20 -1.60
C CYS A 28 15.36 -5.58 -0.48
N TRP A 29 15.24 -6.78 0.08
CA TRP A 29 16.14 -7.25 1.13
C TRP A 29 17.59 -7.40 0.65
N TRP A 30 17.79 -8.03 -0.51
CA TRP A 30 19.12 -8.13 -1.10
C TRP A 30 19.71 -6.76 -1.45
N GLY A 31 18.89 -5.86 -1.99
CA GLY A 31 19.31 -4.51 -2.31
C GLY A 31 19.69 -3.70 -1.07
N MET A 32 18.97 -3.81 0.06
CA MET A 32 19.39 -3.20 1.32
C MET A 32 20.78 -3.68 1.77
N GLY A 33 21.03 -4.98 1.68
CA GLY A 33 22.34 -5.55 2.00
C GLY A 33 23.45 -5.00 1.10
N ILE A 34 23.20 -4.92 -0.21
CA ILE A 34 24.11 -4.31 -1.19
C ILE A 34 24.34 -2.83 -0.87
N GLY A 35 23.28 -2.10 -0.49
CA GLY A 35 23.35 -0.68 -0.13
C GLY A 35 24.21 -0.44 1.09
N VAL A 36 24.06 -1.24 2.15
CA VAL A 36 24.87 -1.11 3.39
C VAL A 36 26.33 -1.44 3.15
N VAL A 37 26.63 -2.58 2.50
CA VAL A 37 28.02 -2.95 2.16
C VAL A 37 28.62 -1.92 1.21
N GLY A 38 27.83 -1.47 0.24
CA GLY A 38 28.18 -0.42 -0.70
C GLY A 38 28.57 0.87 -0.01
N ALA A 39 27.72 1.37 0.89
CA ALA A 39 27.96 2.61 1.63
C ALA A 39 29.20 2.53 2.54
N CYS A 40 29.58 1.33 2.99
CA CYS A 40 30.85 1.12 3.68
C CYS A 40 32.08 1.32 2.78
N ILE A 41 31.98 0.92 1.50
CA ILE A 41 33.08 1.01 0.52
C ILE A 41 33.14 2.39 -0.11
N ASP A 42 31.97 2.93 -0.48
CA ASP A 42 31.79 4.19 -1.19
C ASP A 42 30.57 4.92 -0.58
N PRO A 43 30.78 5.82 0.39
CA PRO A 43 29.69 6.49 1.09
C PRO A 43 29.05 7.62 0.29
N THR A 44 29.53 7.92 -0.92
CA THR A 44 29.12 9.11 -1.67
C THR A 44 27.61 9.25 -1.82
N LEU A 45 26.88 8.15 -2.04
CA LEU A 45 25.42 8.21 -2.22
C LEU A 45 24.64 8.52 -0.94
N VAL A 46 25.10 8.05 0.21
CA VAL A 46 24.46 8.36 1.50
C VAL A 46 24.84 9.73 2.05
N THR A 47 25.75 10.45 1.39
CA THR A 47 26.23 11.78 1.78
C THR A 47 25.94 12.87 0.76
N LEU A 48 25.11 12.60 -0.25
CA LEU A 48 24.80 13.56 -1.32
C LEU A 48 24.27 14.92 -0.81
N ALA A 49 23.48 14.92 0.27
CA ALA A 49 23.00 16.15 0.90
C ALA A 49 23.96 16.64 2.00
N GLY A 50 24.87 17.54 1.62
CA GLY A 50 25.56 18.52 2.49
C GLY A 50 26.34 18.02 3.72
N MET A 51 27.20 16.99 3.63
CA MET A 51 28.02 16.52 4.77
C MET A 51 29.42 16.00 4.36
N PRO A 52 30.41 15.94 5.29
CA PRO A 52 31.79 16.42 5.13
C PRO A 52 32.65 15.65 4.11
N ASP A 53 33.71 16.33 3.63
CA ASP A 53 34.68 15.87 2.61
C ASP A 53 35.31 14.50 2.87
N SER A 54 35.27 14.01 4.12
CA SER A 54 35.65 12.63 4.44
C SER A 54 34.83 12.11 5.63
N ILE A 55 34.34 10.89 5.50
CA ILE A 55 33.74 10.11 6.58
C ILE A 55 34.47 8.79 6.71
N ARG A 56 34.37 8.14 7.88
CA ARG A 56 34.95 6.80 8.06
C ARG A 56 34.10 5.77 7.31
N TRP A 57 34.72 4.69 6.85
CA TRP A 57 34.02 3.63 6.11
C TRP A 57 32.77 3.09 6.85
N TRP A 58 32.86 2.86 8.16
CA TRP A 58 31.72 2.37 8.96
C TRP A 58 30.60 3.42 9.13
N GLU A 59 30.92 4.71 9.05
CA GLU A 59 29.92 5.79 9.15
C GLU A 59 28.98 5.79 7.94
N GLY A 60 29.49 5.39 6.77
CA GLY A 60 28.67 5.14 5.58
C GLY A 60 27.64 4.03 5.82
N GLY A 61 28.08 2.90 6.37
CA GLY A 61 27.19 1.79 6.74
C GLY A 61 26.12 2.19 7.77
N VAL A 62 26.49 2.96 8.80
CA VAL A 62 25.54 3.47 9.80
C VAL A 62 24.49 4.39 9.15
N ARG A 63 24.90 5.24 8.22
CA ARG A 63 23.97 6.12 7.48
C ARG A 63 23.03 5.33 6.56
N ALA A 64 23.53 4.28 5.90
CA ALA A 64 22.69 3.36 5.14
C ALA A 64 21.63 2.69 6.03
N VAL A 65 22.03 2.21 7.21
CA VAL A 65 21.09 1.64 8.20
C VAL A 65 20.08 2.68 8.69
N ALA A 66 20.51 3.92 8.93
CA ALA A 66 19.60 5.00 9.28
C ALA A 66 18.61 5.31 8.13
N GLY A 67 19.07 5.24 6.88
CA GLY A 67 18.22 5.34 5.70
C GLY A 67 17.20 4.19 5.60
N ILE A 68 17.62 2.94 5.85
CA ILE A 68 16.71 1.79 5.93
C ILE A 68 15.66 2.00 7.02
N ALA A 69 16.08 2.42 8.21
CA ALA A 69 15.17 2.66 9.33
C ALA A 69 14.16 3.78 9.01
N ALA A 70 14.62 4.88 8.40
CA ALA A 70 13.75 5.98 7.97
C ALA A 70 12.78 5.55 6.86
N GLY A 71 13.25 4.77 5.88
CA GLY A 71 12.44 4.30 4.76
C GLY A 71 11.48 3.19 5.14
N TRP A 72 12.02 2.01 5.44
CA TRP A 72 11.20 0.84 5.78
C TRP A 72 10.48 1.02 7.11
N GLY A 73 11.20 1.36 8.17
CA GLY A 73 10.61 1.54 9.50
C GLY A 73 9.62 2.71 9.55
N GLY A 74 10.02 3.87 9.02
CA GLY A 74 9.19 5.06 8.99
C GLY A 74 7.89 4.86 8.20
N LEU A 75 7.97 4.34 6.97
CA LEU A 75 6.77 4.11 6.16
C LEU A 75 5.90 2.99 6.76
N SER A 76 6.50 1.89 7.25
CA SER A 76 5.75 0.81 7.91
C SER A 76 4.98 1.31 9.13
N LEU A 77 5.58 2.21 9.92
CA LEU A 77 4.90 2.81 11.07
C LEU A 77 3.67 3.61 10.64
N VAL A 78 3.82 4.47 9.63
CA VAL A 78 2.70 5.26 9.10
C VAL A 78 1.58 4.36 8.57
N VAL A 79 1.95 3.34 7.78
CA VAL A 79 1.00 2.36 7.23
C VAL A 79 0.27 1.61 8.36
N TYR A 80 1.01 1.12 9.36
CA TYR A 80 0.42 0.39 10.48
C TYR A 80 -0.53 1.27 11.31
N LEU A 81 -0.14 2.52 11.59
CA LEU A 81 -0.99 3.48 12.30
C LEU A 81 -2.24 3.82 11.49
N GLY A 82 -2.10 4.03 10.17
CA GLY A 82 -3.23 4.25 9.27
C GLY A 82 -4.19 3.06 9.25
N LYS A 83 -3.64 1.84 9.17
CA LYS A 83 -4.41 0.58 9.27
C LYS A 83 -5.16 0.49 10.61
N LYS A 84 -4.53 0.86 11.74
CA LYS A 84 -5.19 0.82 13.05
C LYS A 84 -6.31 1.86 13.20
N LEU A 85 -6.15 3.04 12.60
CA LEU A 85 -7.14 4.13 12.71
C LEU A 85 -8.29 4.01 11.69
N MET A 86 -8.03 3.46 10.50
CA MET A 86 -8.97 3.50 9.36
C MET A 86 -9.17 2.15 8.63
N GLY A 87 -8.56 1.06 9.10
CA GLY A 87 -8.53 -0.24 8.41
C GLY A 87 -9.84 -1.02 8.35
N ILE A 88 -10.95 -0.47 8.85
CA ILE A 88 -12.27 -1.12 8.79
C ILE A 88 -13.30 -0.09 8.32
N LYS A 89 -13.87 -0.33 7.13
CA LYS A 89 -15.05 0.42 6.63
C LYS A 89 -16.31 -0.18 7.25
N ARG A 90 -16.90 0.51 8.22
CA ARG A 90 -18.19 0.11 8.80
C ARG A 90 -19.33 0.76 8.03
N LEU A 91 -20.09 -0.06 7.32
CA LEU A 91 -21.32 0.32 6.62
C LEU A 91 -22.52 -0.01 7.53
N GLN A 92 -23.45 0.93 7.66
CA GLN A 92 -24.72 0.71 8.35
C GLN A 92 -25.85 1.05 7.38
N PHE A 93 -26.81 0.15 7.27
CA PHE A 93 -27.94 0.25 6.36
C PHE A 93 -29.23 0.40 7.17
N PRO A 94 -29.97 1.52 7.02
CA PRO A 94 -31.25 1.73 7.70
C PRO A 94 -32.29 0.68 7.28
N ASP A 95 -32.33 0.38 5.98
CA ASP A 95 -33.09 -0.71 5.40
C ASP A 95 -32.14 -1.88 5.14
N ALA A 96 -32.54 -3.11 5.52
CA ALA A 96 -31.67 -4.28 5.38
C ALA A 96 -31.26 -4.52 3.91
N ALA A 97 -29.99 -4.27 3.60
CA ALA A 97 -29.42 -4.33 2.25
C ALA A 97 -29.19 -5.78 1.83
N GLU A 98 -29.56 -6.13 0.59
CA GLU A 98 -29.34 -7.48 0.07
C GLU A 98 -27.89 -7.67 -0.34
N TRP A 99 -27.31 -8.82 0.04
CA TRP A 99 -25.94 -9.17 -0.32
C TRP A 99 -25.85 -10.63 -0.76
N HIS A 100 -24.86 -10.93 -1.60
CA HIS A 100 -24.57 -12.29 -2.06
C HIS A 100 -23.10 -12.42 -2.45
N LEU A 101 -22.61 -13.66 -2.46
CA LEU A 101 -21.36 -14.01 -3.13
C LEU A 101 -21.64 -14.28 -4.62
N ARG A 102 -20.89 -13.59 -5.49
CA ARG A 102 -20.87 -13.79 -6.93
C ARG A 102 -19.70 -14.69 -7.28
N GLU A 103 -20.01 -15.88 -7.78
CA GLU A 103 -19.01 -16.79 -8.34
C GLU A 103 -18.40 -16.20 -9.62
N PRO A 104 -17.11 -16.45 -9.86
CA PRO A 104 -16.45 -15.99 -11.08
C PRO A 104 -16.98 -16.73 -12.30
N GLU A 105 -17.34 -16.01 -13.37
CA GLU A 105 -17.85 -16.63 -14.61
C GLU A 105 -16.70 -17.08 -15.55
N SER A 106 -15.48 -16.61 -15.29
CA SER A 106 -14.27 -16.86 -16.08
C SER A 106 -13.05 -17.03 -15.15
N GLU A 107 -12.01 -17.71 -15.62
CA GLU A 107 -10.72 -17.84 -14.90
C GLU A 107 -10.04 -16.49 -14.60
N ALA A 108 -10.42 -15.42 -15.32
CA ALA A 108 -9.94 -14.06 -15.08
C ALA A 108 -10.70 -13.34 -13.95
N GLU A 109 -11.84 -13.86 -13.50
CA GLU A 109 -12.65 -13.26 -12.44
C GLU A 109 -12.38 -13.95 -11.10
N GLN A 110 -12.51 -13.18 -10.02
CA GLN A 110 -12.43 -13.71 -8.66
C GLN A 110 -13.82 -13.71 -8.02
N LEU A 111 -14.00 -14.61 -7.05
CA LEU A 111 -15.14 -14.57 -6.13
C LEU A 111 -15.32 -13.13 -5.62
N SER A 112 -16.55 -12.63 -5.60
CA SER A 112 -16.80 -11.24 -5.22
C SER A 112 -17.95 -11.15 -4.25
N PHE A 113 -17.81 -10.33 -3.21
CA PHE A 113 -18.88 -9.99 -2.30
C PHE A 113 -19.62 -8.75 -2.83
N VAL A 114 -20.92 -8.90 -3.05
CA VAL A 114 -21.75 -7.85 -3.67
C VAL A 114 -22.82 -7.41 -2.68
N ILE A 115 -22.91 -6.10 -2.41
CA ILE A 115 -23.99 -5.48 -1.64
C ILE A 115 -24.82 -4.57 -2.54
N LYS A 116 -26.14 -4.80 -2.55
CA LYS A 116 -27.14 -3.92 -3.16
C LYS A 116 -27.57 -2.87 -2.14
N SER A 117 -27.02 -1.67 -2.23
CA SER A 117 -27.48 -0.55 -1.41
C SER A 117 -28.72 0.10 -2.02
N SER A 118 -29.75 0.38 -1.21
CA SER A 118 -30.89 1.21 -1.63
C SER A 118 -30.55 2.71 -1.63
N GLN A 119 -29.48 3.11 -0.94
CA GLN A 119 -28.91 4.45 -1.06
C GLN A 119 -28.18 4.53 -2.39
N GLY A 120 -28.89 5.08 -3.39
CA GLY A 120 -28.29 5.44 -4.67
C GLY A 120 -27.07 6.33 -4.48
N ASP A 121 -26.09 6.15 -5.36
CA ASP A 121 -24.96 7.06 -5.50
C ASP A 121 -25.49 8.51 -5.54
N PRO A 122 -24.99 9.43 -4.68
CA PRO A 122 -25.30 10.85 -4.77
C PRO A 122 -25.04 11.46 -6.16
N ARG A 123 -24.31 10.74 -7.02
CA ARG A 123 -23.89 11.18 -8.37
C ARG A 123 -24.78 10.67 -9.50
N GLY A 124 -25.90 10.01 -9.20
CA GLY A 124 -26.96 9.73 -10.18
C GLY A 124 -26.60 8.64 -11.20
N GLY A 125 -26.99 7.41 -10.89
CA GLY A 125 -26.96 6.30 -11.85
C GLY A 125 -27.37 4.97 -11.22
N GLY A 126 -28.65 4.59 -11.38
CA GLY A 126 -29.16 3.23 -11.13
C GLY A 126 -28.94 2.65 -9.72
N HIS A 127 -29.42 1.41 -9.51
CA HIS A 127 -29.13 0.63 -8.30
C HIS A 127 -27.62 0.40 -8.21
N ALA A 128 -26.93 1.08 -7.30
CA ALA A 128 -25.49 0.93 -7.11
C ALA A 128 -25.20 -0.38 -6.36
N GLU A 129 -24.65 -1.36 -7.08
CA GLU A 129 -24.02 -2.54 -6.47
C GLU A 129 -22.59 -2.19 -6.07
N ASP A 130 -22.29 -2.24 -4.77
CA ASP A 130 -20.91 -2.19 -4.30
C ASP A 130 -20.33 -3.60 -4.43
N ILE A 131 -19.35 -3.77 -5.33
CA ILE A 131 -18.65 -5.03 -5.58
C ILE A 131 -17.28 -5.00 -4.91
N TYR A 132 -17.00 -5.98 -4.07
CA TYR A 132 -15.72 -6.16 -3.39
C TYR A 132 -15.09 -7.50 -3.81
N PRO A 133 -14.03 -7.51 -4.63
CA PRO A 133 -13.31 -8.72 -5.01
C PRO A 133 -12.71 -9.46 -3.80
N TRP A 134 -12.60 -10.79 -3.88
CA TRP A 134 -12.09 -11.60 -2.76
C TRP A 134 -10.67 -11.22 -2.34
N GLY A 135 -9.78 -10.99 -3.32
CA GLY A 135 -8.40 -10.59 -3.06
C GLY A 135 -8.29 -9.26 -2.31
N ASP A 136 -9.20 -8.33 -2.58
CA ASP A 136 -9.24 -7.01 -1.91
C ASP A 136 -9.78 -7.09 -0.47
N LEU A 137 -10.66 -8.06 -0.19
CA LEU A 137 -11.24 -8.27 1.14
C LEU A 137 -10.31 -9.03 2.07
N PHE A 138 -9.60 -10.03 1.54
CA PHE A 138 -8.80 -10.96 2.32
C PHE A 138 -7.36 -10.92 1.85
N PHE A 139 -6.75 -9.75 1.91
CA PHE A 139 -5.32 -9.61 1.64
C PHE A 139 -4.48 -10.33 2.70
N ARG A 140 -4.90 -10.26 3.98
CA ARG A 140 -4.22 -10.92 5.10
C ARG A 140 -4.96 -12.14 5.59
N ASP A 141 -4.21 -13.07 6.16
CA ASP A 141 -4.77 -14.32 6.71
C ASP A 141 -5.72 -14.08 7.90
N TYR A 142 -5.59 -12.94 8.57
CA TYR A 142 -6.45 -12.54 9.70
C TYR A 142 -7.54 -11.53 9.33
N ASP A 143 -7.66 -11.11 8.07
CA ASP A 143 -8.77 -10.23 7.67
C ASP A 143 -10.10 -10.98 7.77
N ARG A 144 -11.12 -10.28 8.27
CA ARG A 144 -12.45 -10.82 8.50
C ARG A 144 -13.50 -9.83 8.01
N LEU A 145 -14.43 -10.31 7.21
CA LEU A 145 -15.63 -9.57 6.81
C LEU A 145 -16.74 -9.92 7.81
N GLU A 146 -17.13 -8.94 8.61
CA GLU A 146 -18.21 -9.10 9.59
C GLU A 146 -19.52 -8.59 9.00
N ILE A 147 -20.55 -9.43 9.00
CA ILE A 147 -21.89 -9.09 8.53
C ILE A 147 -22.87 -9.30 9.68
N GLU A 148 -23.55 -8.24 10.09
CA GLU A 148 -24.72 -8.32 10.98
C GLU A 148 -25.98 -8.17 10.15
N GLY A 149 -26.93 -9.07 10.35
CA GLY A 149 -28.08 -9.14 9.47
C GLY A 149 -29.07 -10.24 9.78
N HIS A 150 -29.94 -10.49 8.81
CA HIS A 150 -31.04 -11.44 8.89
C HIS A 150 -31.18 -12.19 7.57
N GLY A 151 -31.94 -13.29 7.59
CA GLY A 151 -32.30 -14.00 6.36
C GLY A 151 -31.08 -14.58 5.62
N VAL A 152 -30.02 -14.93 6.35
CA VAL A 152 -28.84 -15.62 5.80
C VAL A 152 -29.28 -16.94 5.19
N ARG A 153 -28.84 -17.22 3.97
CA ARG A 153 -29.09 -18.46 3.24
C ARG A 153 -27.75 -19.06 2.82
N ILE A 154 -27.54 -20.31 3.23
CA ILE A 154 -26.39 -21.15 2.85
C ILE A 154 -26.94 -22.25 1.96
N ASP A 155 -26.45 -22.36 0.72
CA ASP A 155 -26.94 -23.32 -0.27
C ASP A 155 -28.47 -23.30 -0.44
N GLY A 156 -29.02 -22.08 -0.45
CA GLY A 156 -30.47 -21.81 -0.51
C GLY A 156 -31.25 -22.08 0.78
N LYS A 157 -30.66 -22.75 1.78
CA LYS A 157 -31.30 -23.08 3.06
C LYS A 157 -31.18 -21.92 4.05
N PRO A 158 -32.28 -21.47 4.68
CA PRO A 158 -32.23 -20.38 5.65
C PRO A 158 -31.52 -20.82 6.93
N VAL A 159 -30.59 -20.01 7.40
CA VAL A 159 -29.86 -20.22 8.66
C VAL A 159 -30.25 -19.12 9.64
N LYS A 160 -30.66 -19.53 10.85
CA LYS A 160 -30.94 -18.58 11.94
C LYS A 160 -29.63 -18.10 12.54
N ALA A 161 -29.10 -17.01 11.99
CA ALA A 161 -27.96 -16.32 12.55
C ALA A 161 -28.11 -14.81 12.41
N LYS A 162 -27.64 -14.10 13.43
CA LYS A 162 -27.64 -12.63 13.50
C LYS A 162 -26.32 -12.03 13.01
N THR A 163 -25.24 -12.81 13.14
CA THR A 163 -23.88 -12.42 12.77
C THR A 163 -23.27 -13.53 11.92
N LEU A 164 -22.52 -13.11 10.91
CA LEU A 164 -21.80 -13.96 9.98
C LEU A 164 -20.39 -13.38 9.84
N LEU A 165 -19.39 -14.20 10.11
CA LEU A 165 -17.98 -13.85 9.97
C LEU A 165 -17.43 -14.62 8.78
N ILE A 166 -16.94 -13.92 7.77
CA ILE A 166 -16.32 -14.51 6.59
C ILE A 166 -14.81 -14.26 6.68
N SER A 167 -14.03 -15.33 6.51
CA SER A 167 -12.57 -15.31 6.34
C SER A 167 -12.23 -15.75 4.91
N ARG A 168 -10.96 -15.76 4.53
CA ARG A 168 -10.52 -16.20 3.18
C ARG A 168 -11.07 -17.57 2.79
N GLU A 169 -11.07 -18.52 3.73
CA GLU A 169 -11.39 -19.94 3.48
C GLU A 169 -12.66 -20.41 4.20
N THR A 170 -13.15 -19.67 5.20
CA THR A 170 -14.21 -20.15 6.10
C THR A 170 -15.30 -19.12 6.33
N VAL A 171 -16.51 -19.61 6.57
CA VAL A 171 -17.67 -18.84 7.02
C VAL A 171 -18.11 -19.36 8.37
N GLU A 172 -18.14 -18.50 9.38
CA GLU A 172 -18.59 -18.83 10.73
C GLU A 172 -19.93 -18.16 11.00
N THR A 173 -20.92 -18.96 11.39
CA THR A 173 -22.25 -18.46 11.71
C THR A 173 -23.03 -19.40 12.63
N GLY A 174 -23.70 -18.83 13.63
CA GLY A 174 -24.50 -19.61 14.58
C GLY A 174 -23.73 -20.70 15.33
N GLY A 175 -22.42 -20.50 15.57
CA GLY A 175 -21.54 -21.47 16.22
C GLY A 175 -21.09 -22.64 15.34
N LYS A 176 -21.34 -22.57 14.03
CA LYS A 176 -20.85 -23.54 13.03
C LYS A 176 -19.88 -22.86 12.06
N THR A 177 -18.87 -23.60 11.63
CA THR A 177 -17.90 -23.19 10.62
C THR A 177 -18.14 -23.99 9.34
N TYR A 178 -18.18 -23.30 8.20
CA TYR A 178 -18.35 -23.87 6.86
C TYR A 178 -17.13 -23.53 6.02
N SER A 179 -16.67 -24.45 5.18
CA SER A 179 -15.61 -24.19 4.19
C SER A 179 -16.19 -23.47 2.97
N ILE A 180 -15.53 -22.41 2.48
CA ILE A 180 -16.01 -21.63 1.34
C ILE A 180 -15.96 -22.44 0.04
N GLU A 181 -14.97 -23.31 -0.12
CA GLU A 181 -14.84 -24.18 -1.29
C GLU A 181 -16.00 -25.19 -1.42
N GLU A 182 -16.63 -25.54 -0.29
CA GLU A 182 -17.73 -26.51 -0.26
C GLU A 182 -19.11 -25.84 -0.46
N LEU A 183 -19.17 -24.51 -0.37
CA LEU A 183 -20.41 -23.75 -0.49
C LEU A 183 -20.75 -23.50 -1.95
N LYS A 184 -22.01 -23.75 -2.33
CA LYS A 184 -22.55 -23.44 -3.67
C LYS A 184 -23.18 -22.06 -3.75
N SER A 185 -23.67 -21.54 -2.62
CA SER A 185 -24.21 -20.18 -2.57
C SER A 185 -24.26 -19.64 -1.15
N LEU A 186 -23.98 -18.35 -1.03
CA LEU A 186 -24.11 -17.61 0.23
C LEU A 186 -24.77 -16.26 -0.05
N SER A 187 -25.87 -15.98 0.64
CA SER A 187 -26.63 -14.74 0.47
C SER A 187 -27.37 -14.34 1.75
N GLY A 188 -27.82 -13.09 1.83
CA GLY A 188 -28.64 -12.64 2.95
C GLY A 188 -29.01 -11.17 2.88
N LYS A 189 -29.52 -10.66 4.00
CA LYS A 189 -29.74 -9.22 4.21
C LYS A 189 -28.87 -8.73 5.35
N ALA A 190 -28.17 -7.62 5.16
CA ALA A 190 -27.27 -7.03 6.14
C ALA A 190 -27.80 -5.68 6.61
N THR A 191 -27.76 -5.45 7.92
CA THR A 191 -28.00 -4.14 8.53
C THR A 191 -26.68 -3.45 8.84
N LYS A 192 -25.61 -4.20 9.11
CA LYS A 192 -24.25 -3.66 9.22
C LYS A 192 -23.25 -4.58 8.55
N VAL A 193 -22.24 -3.99 7.93
CA VAL A 193 -21.12 -4.71 7.34
C VAL A 193 -19.82 -4.01 7.72
N ALA A 194 -18.88 -4.74 8.29
CA ALA A 194 -17.52 -4.26 8.54
C ALA A 194 -16.59 -4.87 7.49
N VAL A 195 -16.23 -4.07 6.50
CA VAL A 195 -15.35 -4.47 5.40
C VAL A 195 -13.91 -4.12 5.80
N PRO A 196 -12.98 -5.09 5.87
CA PRO A 196 -11.57 -4.79 6.04
C PRO A 196 -11.10 -3.95 4.84
N ARG A 197 -10.35 -2.87 5.11
CA ARG A 197 -9.79 -2.01 4.08
C ARG A 197 -8.28 -2.07 4.12
N GLU A 198 -7.69 -2.33 2.97
CA GLU A 198 -6.29 -2.08 2.77
C GLU A 198 -6.04 -0.59 2.50
N ALA A 199 -5.11 -0.01 3.25
CA ALA A 199 -4.75 1.41 3.13
C ALA A 199 -3.59 1.63 2.14
N MET A 200 -2.71 0.63 1.97
CA MET A 200 -1.51 0.67 1.11
C MET A 200 -0.93 -0.76 1.00
N GLY A 201 -0.30 -1.09 -0.12
CA GLY A 201 0.35 -2.39 -0.35
C GLY A 201 1.58 -2.58 0.54
N ASP A 202 1.79 -3.81 1.03
CA ASP A 202 2.90 -4.14 1.95
C ASP A 202 4.30 -4.12 1.28
N GLY A 203 4.35 -3.91 -0.04
CA GLY A 203 5.57 -3.88 -0.84
C GLY A 203 6.35 -2.56 -0.83
N ASP A 204 5.68 -1.42 -0.65
CA ASP A 204 6.32 -0.11 -0.72
C ASP A 204 7.31 0.17 0.43
N PRO A 205 7.06 -0.23 1.70
CA PRO A 205 8.00 0.03 2.79
C PRO A 205 9.37 -0.65 2.57
N PRO A 206 9.47 -1.93 2.18
CA PRO A 206 10.75 -2.53 1.81
C PRO A 206 11.46 -1.81 0.66
N LEU A 207 10.73 -1.37 -0.37
CA LEU A 207 11.31 -0.61 -1.48
C LEU A 207 11.89 0.74 -1.00
N LEU A 208 11.18 1.46 -0.14
CA LEU A 208 11.69 2.71 0.42
C LEU A 208 12.90 2.48 1.33
N GLY A 209 12.94 1.36 2.06
CA GLY A 209 14.10 0.94 2.84
C GLY A 209 15.32 0.64 1.95
N LEU A 210 15.12 -0.06 0.83
CA LEU A 210 16.16 -0.27 -0.18
C LEU A 210 16.68 1.07 -0.68
N ILE A 211 15.80 1.99 -1.08
CA ILE A 211 16.20 3.32 -1.53
C ILE A 211 17.05 4.00 -0.44
N GLY A 212 16.56 4.04 0.79
CA GLY A 212 17.26 4.62 1.93
C GLY A 212 18.62 3.99 2.23
N ALA A 213 18.80 2.68 1.98
CA ALA A 213 20.09 2.02 2.13
C ALA A 213 21.17 2.62 1.22
N PHE A 214 20.79 3.11 0.03
CA PHE A 214 21.74 3.71 -0.91
C PHE A 214 21.85 5.21 -0.76
N ILE A 215 20.74 5.93 -0.53
CA ILE A 215 20.72 7.40 -0.62
C ILE A 215 20.54 8.12 0.74
N GLY A 216 20.47 7.36 1.83
CA GLY A 216 20.32 7.90 3.18
C GLY A 216 18.90 8.41 3.49
N TRP A 217 18.71 8.90 4.71
CA TRP A 217 17.39 9.31 5.21
C TRP A 217 16.86 10.60 4.56
N GLN A 218 17.75 11.53 4.16
CA GLN A 218 17.34 12.72 3.41
C GLN A 218 16.78 12.33 2.04
N GLY A 219 17.47 11.40 1.38
CA GLY A 219 17.01 10.81 0.13
C GLY A 219 15.66 10.13 0.28
N VAL A 220 15.43 9.37 1.37
CA VAL A 220 14.11 8.79 1.67
C VAL A 220 13.01 9.84 1.71
N ALA A 221 13.20 10.91 2.49
CA ALA A 221 12.20 11.96 2.64
C ALA A 221 11.90 12.65 1.31
N PHE A 222 12.93 12.97 0.54
CA PHE A 222 12.79 13.53 -0.80
C PHE A 222 12.08 12.57 -1.76
N SER A 223 12.50 11.32 -1.83
CA SER A 223 11.96 10.34 -2.77
C SER A 223 10.50 10.05 -2.50
N LEU A 224 10.09 9.95 -1.24
CA LEU A 224 8.68 9.79 -0.87
C LEU A 224 7.84 11.01 -1.32
N PHE A 225 8.34 12.22 -1.08
CA PHE A 225 7.66 13.44 -1.50
C PHE A 225 7.57 13.57 -3.04
N ALA A 226 8.68 13.32 -3.74
CA ALA A 226 8.75 13.34 -5.19
C ALA A 226 7.83 12.28 -5.82
N ALA A 227 7.75 11.08 -5.22
CA ALA A 227 6.85 10.02 -5.65
C ALA A 227 5.39 10.47 -5.63
N CYS A 228 4.94 11.12 -4.55
CA CYS A 228 3.59 11.68 -4.46
C CYS A 228 3.33 12.69 -5.58
N ILE A 229 4.29 13.57 -5.87
CA ILE A 229 4.18 14.55 -6.96
C ILE A 229 4.07 13.85 -8.32
N PHE A 230 4.95 12.89 -8.61
CA PHE A 230 4.93 12.15 -9.86
C PHE A 230 3.63 11.35 -10.03
N ALA A 231 3.13 10.74 -8.97
CA ALA A 231 1.85 10.02 -8.98
C ALA A 231 0.68 10.95 -9.30
N ILE A 232 0.63 12.16 -8.72
CA ILE A 232 -0.40 13.16 -9.02
C ILE A 232 -0.31 13.61 -10.49
N PHE A 233 0.89 13.94 -10.97
CA PHE A 233 1.09 14.36 -12.36
C PHE A 233 0.71 13.27 -13.37
N TRP A 234 0.88 11.99 -13.00
CA TRP A 234 0.45 10.87 -13.84
C TRP A 234 -1.06 10.63 -13.77
N ALA A 235 -1.66 10.69 -12.57
CA ALA A 235 -3.07 10.40 -12.35
C ALA A 235 -4.01 11.42 -13.03
N LEU A 236 -3.62 12.70 -13.07
CA LEU A 236 -4.42 13.79 -13.66
C LEU A 236 -4.76 13.58 -15.16
N PRO A 237 -3.79 13.38 -16.07
CA PRO A 237 -4.06 13.16 -17.49
C PRO A 237 -4.65 11.78 -17.77
N ALA A 238 -4.29 10.76 -17.00
CA ALA A 238 -4.77 9.40 -17.19
C ALA A 238 -6.25 9.21 -16.78
N ARG A 239 -6.90 10.23 -16.20
CA ARG A 239 -8.28 10.16 -15.66
C ARG A 239 -8.51 8.88 -14.87
N VAL A 240 -7.52 8.46 -14.09
CA VAL A 240 -7.62 7.26 -13.26
C VAL A 240 -8.79 7.49 -12.32
N GLY A 241 -9.87 6.73 -12.52
CA GLY A 241 -11.07 6.84 -11.71
C GLY A 241 -10.74 6.61 -10.24
N PHE A 242 -11.41 7.32 -9.35
CA PHE A 242 -11.35 7.06 -7.91
C PHE A 242 -11.64 5.58 -7.65
N GLY A 243 -10.64 4.82 -7.19
CA GLY A 243 -10.78 3.40 -6.84
C GLY A 243 -9.96 2.42 -7.70
N ARG A 244 -9.27 2.84 -8.75
CA ARG A 244 -8.28 1.97 -9.41
C ARG A 244 -6.98 1.95 -8.61
N GLN A 245 -6.50 0.74 -8.32
CA GLN A 245 -5.18 0.52 -7.72
C GLN A 245 -4.11 1.05 -8.68
N LEU A 246 -3.29 1.97 -8.18
CA LEU A 246 -2.16 2.53 -8.90
C LEU A 246 -0.89 1.97 -8.26
N PRO A 247 -0.01 1.27 -9.00
CA PRO A 247 1.24 0.78 -8.44
C PRO A 247 2.09 1.98 -8.00
N PHE A 248 2.36 2.07 -6.70
CA PHE A 248 3.11 3.19 -6.14
C PHE A 248 4.63 3.00 -6.28
N GLY A 249 5.09 1.75 -6.38
CA GLY A 249 6.49 1.38 -6.51
C GLY A 249 7.24 2.10 -7.64
N PRO A 250 6.70 2.21 -8.87
CA PRO A 250 7.32 2.97 -9.95
C PRO A 250 7.56 4.44 -9.60
N PHE A 251 6.61 5.10 -8.93
CA PHE A 251 6.76 6.50 -8.55
C PHE A 251 7.80 6.67 -7.44
N LEU A 252 7.86 5.71 -6.51
CA LEU A 252 8.88 5.67 -5.49
C LEU A 252 10.28 5.47 -6.07
N ALA A 253 10.41 4.57 -7.05
CA ALA A 253 11.63 4.35 -7.80
C ALA A 253 12.05 5.60 -8.60
N LEU A 254 11.10 6.29 -9.23
CA LEU A 254 11.36 7.59 -9.87
C LEU A 254 11.81 8.66 -8.88
N GLY A 255 11.26 8.69 -7.67
CA GLY A 255 11.73 9.55 -6.59
C GLY A 255 13.16 9.26 -6.17
N GLY A 256 13.54 7.97 -6.08
CA GLY A 256 14.92 7.54 -5.84
C GLY A 256 15.88 7.93 -6.97
N ALA A 257 15.45 7.73 -8.22
CA ALA A 257 16.19 8.14 -9.40
C ALA A 257 16.39 9.66 -9.45
N ALA A 258 15.34 10.43 -9.17
CA ALA A 258 15.41 11.89 -9.13
C ALA A 258 16.45 12.38 -8.12
N TRP A 259 16.58 11.73 -6.96
CA TRP A 259 17.62 12.06 -5.98
C TRP A 259 19.03 11.88 -6.54
N ILE A 260 19.36 10.70 -7.09
CA ILE A 260 20.70 10.42 -7.61
C ILE A 260 21.09 11.28 -8.82
N PHE A 261 20.12 11.79 -9.58
CA PHE A 261 20.36 12.64 -10.77
C PHE A 261 20.27 14.15 -10.50
N GLY A 262 20.19 14.58 -9.24
CA GLY A 262 20.29 16.01 -8.88
C GLY A 262 19.26 16.52 -7.88
N GLY A 263 18.35 15.67 -7.41
CA GLY A 263 17.36 16.04 -6.38
C GLY A 263 17.99 16.51 -5.07
N TRP A 264 19.19 16.00 -4.74
CA TRP A 264 19.96 16.47 -3.58
C TRP A 264 20.35 17.95 -3.68
N ALA A 265 20.64 18.47 -4.88
CA ALA A 265 20.99 19.88 -5.06
C ALA A 265 19.76 20.78 -4.85
N LEU A 266 18.58 20.31 -5.27
CA LEU A 266 17.32 21.00 -4.99
C LEU A 266 17.00 21.00 -3.49
N TRP A 267 17.27 19.89 -2.80
CA TRP A 267 17.14 19.76 -1.37
C TRP A 267 18.03 20.76 -0.62
N ASP A 268 19.32 20.79 -0.94
CA ASP A 268 20.28 21.70 -0.32
C ASP A 268 19.94 23.17 -0.60
N TRP A 269 19.50 23.49 -1.83
CA TRP A 269 19.01 24.82 -2.18
C TRP A 269 17.78 25.22 -1.33
N TYR A 270 16.79 24.33 -1.22
CA TYR A 270 15.55 24.61 -0.50
C TYR A 270 15.82 24.87 0.99
N PHE A 271 16.50 23.94 1.67
CA PHE A 271 16.79 24.09 3.10
C PHE A 271 17.82 25.18 3.38
N GLY A 272 18.79 25.41 2.48
CA GLY A 272 19.71 26.55 2.57
C GLY A 272 18.98 27.89 2.49
N SER A 273 18.03 28.02 1.56
CA SER A 273 17.22 29.25 1.42
C SER A 273 16.33 29.51 2.64
N LEU A 274 15.78 28.47 3.27
CA LEU A 274 14.97 28.59 4.48
C LEU A 274 15.79 29.08 5.68
N ILE A 275 17.04 28.60 5.82
CA ILE A 275 17.94 29.03 6.89
C ILE A 275 18.31 30.51 6.73
N HIS A 276 18.48 30.99 5.50
CA HIS A 276 18.75 32.40 5.21
C HIS A 276 17.53 33.33 5.39
N LEU A 277 16.31 32.80 5.48
CA LEU A 277 15.08 33.56 5.76
C LEU A 277 14.73 33.61 7.26
N GLY A 278 15.51 32.98 8.14
CA GLY A 278 15.40 33.18 9.59
C GLY A 278 15.73 34.63 9.95
N PRO A 279 15.08 35.23 10.98
CA PRO A 279 15.26 36.64 11.28
C PRO A 279 16.74 36.90 11.59
N THR A 280 17.38 37.68 10.71
CA THR A 280 18.61 38.38 11.06
C THR A 280 18.25 39.34 12.19
N GLY A 281 18.44 38.88 13.43
CA GLY A 281 18.42 39.73 14.60
C GLY A 281 19.49 40.79 14.43
N LYS A 282 19.04 42.00 14.10
CA LYS A 282 19.67 43.23 14.54
C LYS A 282 18.91 43.73 15.75
#